data_AF-D2QGC2-F1
#
_entry.id   AF-D2QGC2-F1
#
_cell.length_a   1.000
_cell.length_b   1.000
_cell.length_c   1.000
_cell.angle_alpha   90.00
_cell.angle_beta   90.00
_cell.angle_gamma   90.00
#
_symmetry.space_group_name_H-M   'P 1'
#
loop_
_entity.id
_entity.type
_entity.pdbx_description
1 polymer ?
#
loop_
_entity_poly.entity_id
_entity_poly.type
_entity_poly.pdbx_seq_one_letter_code
_entity_poly.pdbx_strand_id
1 'polypeptide(L)' 'MENNNTSFRRFFGASLTILGVVVVLFALVAFLSEGKPVLGLHVSKAESAAPFIVGMIFLVTGVNLVRES' A
#
# COMPACT_ATOMS: atom_id res chain seq x y z
N MET A 1 17.68 -20.29 -23.12
CA MET A 1 16.32 -19.74 -22.85
C MET A 1 16.48 -18.71 -21.76
N GLU A 2 16.30 -17.44 -22.09
CA GLU A 2 16.61 -16.30 -21.24
C GLU A 2 15.65 -16.23 -20.03
N ASN A 3 16.22 -16.01 -18.84
CA ASN A 3 15.55 -16.01 -17.54
C ASN A 3 14.73 -14.71 -17.38
N ASN A 4 13.56 -14.66 -18.01
CA ASN A 4 12.70 -13.47 -18.04
C ASN A 4 11.85 -13.32 -16.76
N ASN A 5 11.81 -14.35 -15.91
CA ASN A 5 10.94 -14.49 -14.75
C ASN A 5 11.49 -13.81 -13.48
N THR A 6 12.81 -13.62 -13.37
CA THR A 6 13.41 -12.89 -12.23
C THR A 6 13.12 -11.39 -12.31
N SER A 7 13.36 -10.76 -13.46
CA SER A 7 13.04 -9.35 -13.71
C SER A 7 11.55 -9.04 -13.50
N PHE A 8 10.66 -9.93 -13.95
CA PHE A 8 9.21 -9.75 -13.77
C PHE A 8 8.79 -9.79 -12.29
N ARG A 9 9.29 -10.75 -11.51
CA ARG A 9 8.98 -10.85 -10.06
C ARG A 9 9.47 -9.63 -9.29
N ARG A 10 10.66 -9.12 -9.65
CA ARG A 10 11.26 -7.94 -9.05
C ARG A 10 10.50 -6.66 -9.41
N PHE A 11 10.05 -6.55 -10.65
CA PHE A 11 9.22 -5.44 -11.12
C PHE A 11 7.82 -5.45 -10.48
N PHE A 12 7.22 -6.64 -10.35
CA PHE A 12 5.93 -6.82 -9.69
C PHE A 12 6.02 -6.48 -8.19
N GLY A 13 7.08 -6.93 -7.52
CA GLY A 13 7.34 -6.60 -6.13
C GLY A 13 7.57 -5.11 -5.91
N ALA A 14 8.35 -4.47 -6.77
CA ALA A 14 8.61 -3.03 -6.71
C ALA A 14 7.32 -2.23 -6.91
N SER A 15 6.52 -2.60 -7.91
CA SER A 15 5.22 -1.97 -8.19
C SER A 15 4.25 -2.15 -7.02
N LEU A 16 4.18 -3.35 -6.45
CA LEU A 16 3.33 -3.66 -5.30
C LEU A 16 3.76 -2.87 -4.04
N THR A 17 5.06 -2.70 -3.84
CA THR A 17 5.62 -1.89 -2.76
C THR A 17 5.26 -0.42 -2.93
N ILE A 18 5.43 0.14 -4.14
CA ILE A 18 5.08 1.54 -4.44
C ILE A 18 3.59 1.78 -4.20
N LEU A 19 2.72 0.88 -4.68
CA LEU A 19 1.28 0.96 -4.43
C LEU A 19 0.96 0.87 -2.93
N GLY A 20 1.60 -0.05 -2.20
CA GLY A 20 1.46 -0.17 -0.75
C GLY A 20 1.82 1.10 -0.02
N VAL A 21 2.95 1.73 -0.36
CA VAL A 21 3.37 3.02 0.20
C VAL A 21 2.33 4.11 -0.06
N VAL A 22 1.83 4.24 -1.30
CA VAL A 22 0.82 5.25 -1.65
C VAL A 22 -0.47 5.06 -0.83
N VAL A 23 -0.93 3.81 -0.69
CA VAL A 23 -2.13 3.49 0.09
C VAL A 23 -1.92 3.75 1.59
N VAL A 24 -0.76 3.40 2.15
CA VAL A 24 -0.41 3.70 3.55
C VAL A 24 -0.38 5.21 3.78
N LEU A 25 0.25 5.99 2.89
CA LEU A 25 0.29 7.44 3.00
C LEU A 25 -1.11 8.03 2.93
N PHE A 26 -1.97 7.55 2.02
CA PHE A 26 -3.36 7.96 1.95
C PHE A 26 -4.12 7.66 3.25
N ALA A 27 -3.94 6.46 3.80
CA ALA A 27 -4.56 6.07 5.06
C ALA A 27 -4.08 6.92 6.23
N LEU A 28 -2.78 7.23 6.31
CA LEU A 28 -2.22 8.12 7.33
C LEU A 28 -2.75 9.55 7.21
N VAL A 29 -2.91 10.06 5.99
CA VAL A 29 -3.50 11.39 5.75
C VAL A 29 -4.99 11.40 6.10
N ALA A 30 -5.73 10.33 5.79
CA ALA A 30 -7.12 10.15 6.18
C ALA A 30 -7.30 10.03 7.70
N PHE A 31 -6.39 9.32 8.36
CA PHE A 31 -6.35 9.15 9.81
C PHE A 31 -5.96 10.45 10.53
N LEU A 32 -4.93 11.16 10.06
CA LEU A 32 -4.50 12.44 10.65
C LEU A 32 -5.49 13.57 10.36
N SER A 33 -6.34 13.43 9.33
CA SER A 33 -7.42 14.38 9.05
C SER A 33 -8.67 14.17 9.91
N GLU A 34 -8.56 13.45 11.02
CA GLU A 34 -9.59 13.38 12.07
C GLU A 34 -10.22 14.75 12.35
N GLY A 35 -11.52 14.88 12.03
CA GLY A 35 -12.32 16.09 12.25
C GLY A 35 -12.50 17.00 11.03
N LYS A 36 -11.82 16.76 9.90
CA LYS A 36 -12.02 17.47 8.63
C LYS A 36 -12.38 16.47 7.53
N PRO A 37 -13.45 16.71 6.76
CA PRO A 37 -13.91 15.77 5.76
C PRO A 37 -12.81 15.54 4.71
N VAL A 38 -12.29 14.31 4.67
CA VAL A 38 -11.45 13.87 3.55
C VAL A 38 -12.38 13.43 2.43
N LEU A 39 -12.32 14.14 1.29
CA LEU A 39 -13.21 13.93 0.14
C LEU A 39 -14.72 14.14 0.43
N GLY A 40 -15.09 14.86 1.48
CA GLY A 40 -16.50 15.14 1.81
C GLY A 40 -17.22 14.06 2.62
N LEU A 41 -16.53 12.97 3.00
CA LEU A 41 -17.09 11.89 3.81
C LEU A 41 -16.60 11.99 5.26
N HIS A 42 -17.52 11.87 6.21
CA HIS A 42 -17.19 11.66 7.62
C HIS A 42 -16.64 10.25 7.77
N VAL A 43 -15.32 10.12 7.75
CA VAL A 43 -14.63 8.85 7.97
C VAL A 43 -14.35 8.74 9.46
N SER A 44 -15.04 7.82 10.15
CA SER A 44 -14.76 7.50 11.55
C SER A 44 -13.42 6.76 11.67
N LYS A 45 -12.78 6.80 12.84
CA LYS A 45 -11.49 6.11 13.13
C LYS A 45 -11.43 4.66 12.63
N ALA A 46 -12.57 3.97 12.66
CA ALA A 46 -12.71 2.59 12.21
C ALA A 46 -12.63 2.44 10.68
N GLU A 47 -13.09 3.43 9.92
CA GLU A 47 -13.12 3.39 8.45
C GLU A 47 -11.75 3.76 7.85
N SER A 48 -11.00 4.68 8.48
CA SER A 48 -9.62 5.00 8.10
C SER A 48 -8.62 3.87 8.41
N ALA A 49 -8.99 2.94 9.30
CA ALA A 49 -8.17 1.77 9.60
C ALA A 49 -8.14 0.76 8.43
N ALA A 50 -9.23 0.65 7.66
CA ALA A 50 -9.30 -0.27 6.52
C ALA A 50 -8.22 -0.02 5.45
N PRO A 51 -8.05 1.20 4.90
CA PRO A 51 -6.98 1.45 3.92
C PRO A 51 -5.58 1.32 4.55
N PHE A 52 -5.43 1.57 5.85
CA PHE A 52 -4.15 1.36 6.54
C PHE A 52 -3.75 -0.13 6.55
N ILE A 53 -4.69 -1.01 6.91
CA ILE A 53 -4.47 -2.47 6.96
C ILE A 53 -4.19 -3.00 5.55
N VAL A 54 -4.96 -2.56 4.55
CA VAL A 54 -4.73 -2.94 3.14
C VAL A 54 -3.35 -2.48 2.67
N GLY A 55 -2.98 -1.23 2.96
CA GLY A 55 -1.66 -0.68 2.63
C GLY A 55 -0.52 -1.45 3.29
N MET A 56 -0.67 -1.85 4.56
CA MET A 56 0.31 -2.66 5.28
C MET A 56 0.48 -4.05 4.65
N ILE A 57 -0.62 -4.72 4.28
CA ILE A 57 -0.55 -6.02 3.59
C ILE A 57 0.16 -5.89 2.25
N PHE A 58 -0.19 -4.87 1.45
CA PHE A 58 0.46 -4.60 0.16
C PHE A 58 1.96 -4.29 0.33
N LEU A 59 2.32 -3.51 1.34
CA LEU A 59 3.70 -3.16 1.64
C LEU A 59 4.52 -4.39 2.05
N VAL A 60 4.03 -5.18 3.01
CA VAL A 60 4.70 -6.40 3.49
C VAL A 60 4.85 -7.42 2.35
N THR A 61 3.80 -7.60 1.56
CA THR A 61 3.81 -8.53 0.42
C THR A 61 4.76 -8.03 -0.68
N GLY A 62 4.74 -6.74 -0.99
CA GLY A 62 5.62 -6.12 -1.99
C GLY A 62 7.10 -6.23 -1.60
N VAL A 63 7.44 -5.85 -0.36
CA VAL A 63 8.83 -5.90 0.12
C VAL A 63 9.35 -7.34 0.17
N ASN A 64 8.53 -8.30 0.62
CA ASN A 64 8.92 -9.72 0.58
C ASN A 64 9.14 -10.20 -0.86
N LEU A 65 8.27 -9.82 -1.80
CA LEU A 65 8.42 -10.21 -3.20
C LEU A 65 9.68 -9.61 -3.85
N VAL A 66 10.03 -8.36 -3.52
CA VAL A 66 11.30 -7.73 -3.94
C VAL A 66 12.51 -8.42 -3.32
N ARG A 67 12.40 -8.87 -2.07
CA ARG A 67 13.49 -9.55 -1.36
C ARG A 67 13.74 -10.97 -1.87
N GLU A 68 12.69 -11.65 -2.32
CA GLU A 68 12.70 -13.03 -2.83
C GLU A 68 12.92 -13.12 -4.36
N SER A 69 13.20 -12.00 -5.04
CA SER A 69 13.36 -11.91 -6.50
C SER A 69 14.79 -11.62 -6.98
#